data_AF-K6VLW3-F1
#
_entry.id   AF-K6VLW3-F1
#
_cell.length_a   1.000
_cell.length_b   1.000
_cell.length_c   1.000
_cell.angle_alpha   90.00
_cell.angle_beta   90.00
_cell.angle_gamma   90.00
#
_symmetry.space_group_name_H-M   'P 1'
#
loop_
_entity.id
_entity.type
_entity.pdbx_description
1 polymer ?
#
loop_
_entity_poly.entity_id
_entity_poly.type
_entity_poly.pdbx_seq_one_letter_code
_entity_poly.pdbx_strand_id
1 'polypeptide(L)'
;MNLSRIDTALVVHGLARSRGDARELIKSGKVQLDGAVIRKPSTPVDETSHIVVHREGPAPVGRGAHKLEKAFELFAGNHENPLDVTGQRCLDIGASTGGFTQVLLAHGAAEVTALDVGHGQLAPALRSDPRVREESGRNIRETGPGDIGGPFPVVVSDLSFVSLALVVPAIAGLVAEPGQAVLLVKPQFECGRSALDKNGVVRDLHEHRRAILEVARAVRQQGLYPREIHTTGLPGRTGNHEYLMWVTTRKDLASTDDEADAAAAVDLPGRTR
;
A
#
# COMPACT_ATOMS: atom_id res chain seq x y z
N MET A 1 16.44 -9.39 15.79
CA MET A 1 14.97 -9.48 15.73
C MET A 1 14.42 -8.39 16.64
N ASN A 2 13.76 -7.37 16.09
CA ASN A 2 13.13 -6.34 16.91
C ASN A 2 11.74 -6.85 17.30
N LEU A 3 11.58 -7.25 18.56
CA LEU A 3 10.29 -7.68 19.09
C LEU A 3 9.47 -6.44 19.45
N SER A 4 8.33 -6.27 18.80
CA SER A 4 7.30 -5.27 19.13
C SER A 4 6.30 -5.86 20.11
N ARG A 5 5.48 -5.04 20.76
CA ARG A 5 4.36 -5.52 21.58
C ARG A 5 3.10 -5.58 20.73
N ILE A 6 2.27 -6.60 20.91
CA ILE A 6 1.04 -6.77 20.13
C ILE A 6 0.10 -5.56 20.22
N ASP A 7 0.02 -4.86 21.37
CA ASP A 7 -0.80 -3.65 21.49
C ASP A 7 -0.31 -2.48 20.63
N THR A 8 1.00 -2.33 20.51
CA THR A 8 1.63 -1.38 19.58
C THR A 8 1.47 -1.84 18.15
N ALA A 9 1.73 -3.13 17.89
CA ALA A 9 1.63 -3.73 16.56
C ALA A 9 0.24 -3.55 15.97
N LEU A 10 -0.84 -3.77 16.73
CA LEU A 10 -2.21 -3.56 16.23
C LEU A 10 -2.47 -2.13 15.73
N VAL A 11 -1.92 -1.12 16.41
CA VAL A 11 -2.07 0.29 15.99
C VAL A 11 -1.19 0.60 14.78
N VAL A 12 0.04 0.08 14.78
CA VAL A 12 0.99 0.17 13.65
C VAL A 12 0.47 -0.57 12.43
N HIS A 13 -0.31 -1.63 12.60
CA HIS A 13 -0.98 -2.37 11.53
C HIS A 13 -2.39 -1.83 11.23
N GLY A 14 -2.85 -0.80 11.94
CA GLY A 14 -4.16 -0.16 11.74
C GLY A 14 -5.35 -1.10 11.99
N LEU A 15 -5.06 -2.23 12.63
CA LEU A 15 -6.02 -3.19 13.16
C LEU A 15 -6.72 -2.61 14.40
N ALA A 16 -6.14 -1.57 15.01
CA ALA A 16 -6.70 -0.76 16.08
C ALA A 16 -6.58 0.75 15.81
N ARG A 17 -7.62 1.51 16.20
CA ARG A 17 -7.73 2.97 16.04
C ARG A 17 -6.79 3.73 16.98
N SER A 18 -6.51 3.17 18.15
CA SER A 18 -5.64 3.73 19.17
C SER A 18 -5.08 2.60 20.04
N ARG A 19 -4.09 2.89 20.90
CA ARG A 19 -3.62 1.87 21.85
C ARG A 19 -4.70 1.44 22.85
N GLY A 20 -5.67 2.30 23.13
CA GLY A 20 -6.82 1.95 23.97
C GLY A 20 -7.70 0.89 23.31
N ASP A 21 -8.07 1.15 22.05
CA ASP A 21 -8.84 0.23 21.21
C ASP A 21 -8.09 -1.10 20.99
N ALA A 22 -6.77 -1.06 20.80
CA ALA A 22 -5.93 -2.27 20.70
C ALA A 22 -6.01 -3.13 21.96
N ARG A 23 -5.88 -2.51 23.14
CA ARG A 23 -5.97 -3.22 24.43
C ARG A 23 -7.35 -3.82 24.66
N GLU A 24 -8.40 -3.13 24.25
CA GLU A 24 -9.76 -3.62 24.37
C GLU A 24 -10.02 -4.83 23.46
N LEU A 25 -9.57 -4.78 22.20
CA LEU A 25 -9.62 -5.92 21.29
C LEU A 25 -8.88 -7.14 21.85
N ILE A 26 -7.68 -6.93 22.37
CA ILE A 26 -6.88 -8.00 22.98
C ILE A 26 -7.60 -8.59 24.20
N LYS A 27 -8.06 -7.73 25.12
CA LYS A 27 -8.77 -8.16 26.34
C LYS A 27 -10.07 -8.89 26.03
N SER A 28 -10.79 -8.47 25.00
CA SER A 28 -12.04 -9.10 24.55
C SER A 28 -11.83 -10.38 23.75
N GLY A 29 -10.58 -10.85 23.58
CA GLY A 29 -10.27 -12.08 22.85
C GLY A 29 -10.51 -11.98 21.35
N LYS A 30 -10.57 -10.75 20.81
CA LYS A 30 -10.79 -10.47 19.39
C LYS A 30 -9.50 -10.49 18.58
N VAL A 31 -8.37 -10.80 19.18
CA VAL A 31 -7.05 -10.77 18.53
C VAL A 31 -6.42 -12.14 18.57
N GLN A 32 -5.99 -12.64 17.40
CA GLN A 32 -5.17 -13.84 17.28
C GLN A 32 -3.75 -13.46 16.84
N LEU A 33 -2.77 -14.18 17.37
CA LEU A 33 -1.37 -14.17 16.98
C LEU A 33 -0.98 -15.60 16.63
N ASP A 34 -0.55 -15.85 15.40
CA ASP A 34 -0.16 -17.17 14.89
C ASP A 34 -1.23 -18.25 15.17
N GLY A 35 -2.50 -17.88 14.97
CA GLY A 35 -3.67 -18.74 15.19
C GLY A 35 -4.12 -18.86 16.65
N ALA A 36 -3.40 -18.29 17.62
CA ALA A 36 -3.75 -18.33 19.04
C ALA A 36 -4.38 -17.02 19.51
N VAL A 37 -5.52 -17.09 20.20
CA VAL A 37 -6.17 -15.90 20.79
C VAL A 37 -5.29 -15.32 21.91
N ILE A 38 -4.87 -14.06 21.75
CA ILE A 38 -4.03 -13.37 22.72
C ILE A 38 -4.88 -12.44 23.58
N ARG A 39 -4.67 -12.52 24.91
CA ARG A 39 -5.32 -11.64 25.89
C ARG A 39 -4.36 -10.70 26.63
N LYS A 40 -3.06 -10.82 26.39
CA LYS A 40 -2.01 -10.01 27.02
C LYS A 40 -1.51 -8.93 26.06
N PRO A 41 -1.77 -7.63 26.31
CA PRO A 41 -1.33 -6.53 25.44
C PRO A 41 0.17 -6.43 25.23
N SER A 42 0.96 -6.92 26.17
CA SER A 42 2.42 -6.92 26.13
C SER A 42 3.02 -8.17 25.48
N THR A 43 2.21 -9.04 24.87
CA THR A 43 2.73 -10.22 24.15
C THR A 43 3.69 -9.75 23.06
N PRO A 44 4.92 -10.28 23.04
CA PRO A 44 5.89 -9.92 22.02
C PRO A 44 5.45 -10.48 20.67
N VAL A 45 5.69 -9.71 19.61
CA VAL A 45 5.46 -10.08 18.21
C VAL A 45 6.72 -9.70 17.42
N ASP A 46 7.12 -10.56 16.52
CA ASP A 46 8.19 -10.31 15.56
C ASP A 46 7.64 -9.87 14.20
N GLU A 47 8.53 -9.68 13.22
CA GLU A 47 8.18 -9.22 11.88
C GLU A 47 7.45 -10.30 11.05
N THR A 48 7.54 -11.57 11.45
CA THR A 48 6.89 -12.71 10.78
C THR A 48 5.56 -13.11 11.43
N SER A 49 5.25 -12.53 12.58
CA SER A 49 4.07 -12.81 13.39
C SER A 49 2.77 -12.50 12.65
N HIS A 50 1.86 -13.47 12.59
CA HIS A 50 0.56 -13.34 11.93
C HIS A 50 -0.50 -12.84 12.90
N ILE A 51 -0.94 -11.58 12.75
CA ILE A 51 -1.93 -10.96 13.64
C ILE A 51 -3.29 -10.83 12.92
N VAL A 52 -4.35 -11.37 13.52
CA VAL A 52 -5.73 -11.27 13.02
C VAL A 52 -6.60 -10.58 14.06
N VAL A 53 -7.49 -9.67 13.63
CA VAL A 53 -8.48 -9.02 14.51
C VAL A 53 -9.89 -9.29 14.00
N HIS A 54 -10.70 -9.93 14.85
CA HIS A 54 -12.10 -10.21 14.59
C HIS A 54 -12.97 -9.04 15.09
N ARG A 55 -13.54 -8.27 14.16
CA ARG A 55 -14.59 -7.27 14.45
C ARG A 55 -15.89 -7.66 13.77
N GLU A 56 -17.00 -7.46 14.48
CA GLU A 56 -18.34 -7.48 13.89
C GLU A 56 -18.67 -6.07 13.39
N GLY A 57 -19.25 -5.97 12.19
CA GLY A 57 -19.63 -4.70 11.54
C GLY A 57 -18.71 -4.29 10.37
N PRO A 58 -19.15 -3.34 9.52
CA PRO A 58 -18.34 -2.82 8.43
C PRO A 58 -17.04 -2.21 8.97
N ALA A 59 -15.92 -2.56 8.35
CA ALA A 59 -14.62 -2.03 8.76
C ALA A 59 -14.62 -0.50 8.62
N PRO A 60 -14.15 0.26 9.63
CA PRO A 60 -13.94 1.69 9.46
C PRO A 60 -12.98 1.91 8.28
N VAL A 61 -13.25 2.95 7.47
CA VAL A 61 -12.38 3.39 6.37
C VAL A 61 -10.96 3.54 6.90
N GLY A 62 -10.11 2.55 6.61
CA GLY A 62 -8.77 2.47 7.17
C GLY A 62 -7.88 3.58 6.59
N ARG A 63 -6.79 3.92 7.27
CA ARG A 63 -5.79 4.87 6.72
C ARG A 63 -5.27 4.49 5.33
N GLY A 64 -5.27 3.19 4.99
CA GLY A 64 -4.96 2.72 3.65
C GLY A 64 -5.95 3.27 2.62
N ALA A 65 -7.25 3.16 2.87
CA ALA A 65 -8.28 3.69 1.97
C ALA A 65 -8.06 5.19 1.66
N HIS A 66 -7.73 6.01 2.66
CA HIS A 66 -7.48 7.44 2.43
C HIS A 66 -6.34 7.71 1.42
N LYS A 67 -5.30 6.86 1.36
CA LYS A 67 -4.20 7.07 0.41
C LYS A 67 -4.65 6.84 -1.02
N LEU A 68 -5.43 5.78 -1.28
CA LEU A 68 -5.92 5.50 -2.62
C LEU A 68 -7.06 6.46 -3.02
N GLU A 69 -7.92 6.86 -2.07
CA GLU A 69 -8.87 7.97 -2.31
C GLU A 69 -8.13 9.24 -2.74
N LYS A 70 -7.00 9.56 -2.09
CA LYS A 70 -6.17 10.70 -2.49
C LYS A 70 -5.64 10.55 -3.92
N ALA A 71 -5.29 9.35 -4.35
CA ALA A 71 -4.90 9.10 -5.73
C ALA A 71 -6.06 9.37 -6.71
N PHE A 72 -7.29 8.96 -6.40
CA PHE A 72 -8.46 9.28 -7.22
C PHE A 72 -8.74 10.79 -7.25
N GLU A 73 -8.64 11.49 -6.12
CA GLU A 73 -8.78 12.96 -6.07
C GLU A 73 -7.79 13.67 -7.01
N LEU A 74 -6.56 13.16 -7.09
CA LEU A 74 -5.48 13.76 -7.88
C LEU A 74 -5.55 13.36 -9.37
N PHE A 75 -5.82 12.09 -9.67
CA PHE A 75 -5.57 11.49 -10.99
C PHE A 75 -6.84 11.23 -11.81
N ALA A 76 -8.03 11.24 -11.19
CA ALA A 76 -9.27 10.95 -11.91
C ALA A 76 -9.82 12.16 -12.69
N GLY A 77 -9.41 13.39 -12.35
CA GLY A 77 -9.92 14.62 -12.98
C GLY A 77 -8.93 15.26 -13.96
N ASN A 78 -9.43 15.86 -15.05
CA ASN A 78 -8.70 16.75 -15.99
C ASN A 78 -7.45 16.17 -16.69
N HIS A 79 -7.30 14.85 -16.72
CA HIS A 79 -6.21 14.17 -17.42
C HIS A 79 -6.67 13.58 -18.76
N GLU A 80 -5.81 13.66 -19.77
CA GLU A 80 -5.94 12.79 -20.95
C GLU A 80 -5.67 11.34 -20.49
N ASN A 81 -6.67 10.45 -20.53
CA ASN A 81 -6.62 9.10 -19.93
C ASN A 81 -6.46 9.12 -18.38
N PRO A 82 -7.51 9.51 -17.62
CA PRO A 82 -7.47 9.58 -16.16
C PRO A 82 -7.33 8.19 -15.51
N LEU A 83 -7.08 8.18 -14.20
CA LEU A 83 -7.27 6.96 -13.40
C LEU A 83 -8.77 6.65 -13.31
N ASP A 84 -9.21 5.59 -13.98
CA ASP A 84 -10.59 5.11 -13.94
C ASP A 84 -10.61 3.59 -13.77
N VAL A 85 -11.35 3.14 -12.76
CA VAL A 85 -11.54 1.71 -12.44
C VAL A 85 -12.95 1.24 -12.76
N THR A 86 -13.82 2.11 -13.28
CA THR A 86 -15.21 1.79 -13.56
C THR A 86 -15.31 0.62 -14.55
N GLY A 87 -15.91 -0.48 -14.12
CA GLY A 87 -16.05 -1.68 -14.93
C GLY A 87 -14.74 -2.45 -15.18
N GLN A 88 -13.63 -2.03 -14.57
CA GLN A 88 -12.31 -2.63 -14.76
C GLN A 88 -12.04 -3.77 -13.79
N ARG A 89 -11.16 -4.68 -14.20
CA ARG A 89 -10.51 -5.63 -13.29
C ARG A 89 -9.31 -4.95 -12.66
N CYS A 90 -9.19 -5.03 -11.34
CA CYS A 90 -8.11 -4.40 -10.60
C CYS A 90 -7.31 -5.44 -9.81
N LEU A 91 -6.03 -5.16 -9.61
CA LEU A 91 -5.15 -5.90 -8.71
C LEU A 91 -4.73 -5.00 -7.55
N ASP A 92 -4.96 -5.45 -6.32
CA ASP A 92 -4.51 -4.80 -5.08
C ASP A 92 -3.37 -5.62 -4.46
N ILE A 93 -2.14 -5.09 -4.54
CA ILE A 93 -0.92 -5.73 -4.07
C ILE A 93 -0.59 -5.24 -2.65
N GLY A 94 -0.56 -6.17 -1.69
CA GLY A 94 -0.46 -5.83 -0.27
C GLY A 94 -1.80 -5.42 0.32
N ALA A 95 -2.87 -6.11 -0.09
CA ALA A 95 -4.25 -5.75 0.24
C ALA A 95 -4.51 -5.66 1.76
N SER A 96 -3.81 -6.45 2.57
CA SER A 96 -3.91 -6.53 4.01
C SER A 96 -5.37 -6.66 4.48
N THR A 97 -5.89 -5.68 5.24
CA THR A 97 -7.31 -5.68 5.66
C THR A 97 -8.30 -5.28 4.57
N GLY A 98 -7.80 -4.88 3.39
CA GLY A 98 -8.58 -4.53 2.19
C GLY A 98 -8.89 -3.05 2.03
N GLY A 99 -8.03 -2.16 2.54
CA GLY A 99 -8.28 -0.72 2.45
C GLY A 99 -8.33 -0.19 1.01
N PHE A 100 -7.38 -0.61 0.17
CA PHE A 100 -7.35 -0.24 -1.26
C PHE A 100 -8.45 -0.98 -2.03
N THR A 101 -8.62 -2.28 -1.78
CA THR A 101 -9.74 -3.09 -2.30
C THR A 101 -11.09 -2.40 -2.09
N GLN A 102 -11.38 -1.89 -0.89
CA GLN A 102 -12.63 -1.17 -0.60
C GLN A 102 -12.81 0.06 -1.49
N VAL A 103 -11.76 0.85 -1.68
CA VAL A 103 -11.79 2.07 -2.51
C VAL A 103 -12.00 1.71 -3.98
N LEU A 104 -11.29 0.71 -4.50
CA LEU A 104 -11.48 0.23 -5.87
C LEU A 104 -12.94 -0.16 -6.14
N LEU A 105 -13.56 -0.91 -5.23
CA LEU A 105 -14.98 -1.28 -5.34
C LEU A 105 -15.92 -0.07 -5.25
N ALA A 106 -15.60 0.91 -4.42
CA ALA A 106 -16.38 2.13 -4.26
C ALA A 106 -16.33 3.03 -5.52
N HIS A 107 -15.20 3.03 -6.23
CA HIS A 107 -15.00 3.71 -7.51
C HIS A 107 -15.44 2.88 -8.72
N GLY A 108 -16.11 1.74 -8.51
CA GLY A 108 -16.80 1.01 -9.58
C GLY A 108 -16.01 -0.11 -10.25
N ALA A 109 -14.93 -0.60 -9.63
CA ALA A 109 -14.24 -1.81 -10.08
C ALA A 109 -15.23 -2.98 -10.26
N ALA A 110 -15.14 -3.67 -11.41
CA ALA A 110 -15.93 -4.86 -11.70
C ALA A 110 -15.43 -6.08 -10.91
N GLU A 111 -14.11 -6.18 -10.75
CA GLU A 111 -13.45 -7.25 -10.00
C GLU A 111 -12.20 -6.69 -9.33
N VAL A 112 -11.89 -7.14 -8.11
CA VAL A 112 -10.62 -6.85 -7.44
C VAL A 112 -9.97 -8.16 -7.01
N THR A 113 -8.80 -8.47 -7.56
CA THR A 113 -7.91 -9.49 -7.02
C THR A 113 -7.07 -8.87 -5.91
N ALA A 114 -7.24 -9.35 -4.68
CA ALA A 114 -6.56 -8.85 -3.49
C ALA A 114 -5.41 -9.80 -3.11
N LEU A 115 -4.19 -9.44 -3.50
CA LEU A 115 -2.97 -10.21 -3.29
C LEU A 115 -2.29 -9.79 -1.98
N ASP A 116 -1.98 -10.74 -1.12
CA ASP A 116 -1.19 -10.48 0.09
C ASP A 116 -0.30 -11.67 0.46
N VAL A 117 0.83 -11.38 1.11
CA VAL A 117 1.72 -12.41 1.68
C VAL A 117 1.14 -13.01 2.97
N GLY A 118 0.29 -12.26 3.67
CA GLY A 118 -0.46 -12.71 4.82
C GLY A 118 -1.63 -13.63 4.44
N HIS A 119 -2.14 -14.34 5.43
CA HIS A 119 -3.31 -15.20 5.28
C HIS A 119 -4.53 -14.62 5.98
N GLY A 120 -5.66 -14.59 5.28
CA GLY A 120 -6.97 -14.32 5.87
C GLY A 120 -7.12 -12.94 6.50
N GLN A 121 -6.36 -11.96 6.02
CA GLN A 121 -6.33 -10.60 6.58
C GLN A 121 -7.51 -9.74 6.12
N LEU A 122 -8.12 -10.04 4.96
CA LEU A 122 -9.23 -9.25 4.44
C LEU A 122 -10.39 -9.20 5.42
N ALA A 123 -10.99 -8.01 5.53
CA ALA A 123 -12.20 -7.83 6.32
C ALA A 123 -13.32 -8.78 5.82
N PRO A 124 -14.11 -9.40 6.70
CA PRO A 124 -15.13 -10.39 6.31
C PRO A 124 -16.12 -9.90 5.24
N ALA A 125 -16.49 -8.63 5.29
CA ALA A 125 -17.37 -8.00 4.29
C ALA A 125 -16.74 -7.99 2.88
N LEU A 126 -15.43 -7.71 2.77
CA LEU A 126 -14.73 -7.72 1.49
C LEU A 126 -14.51 -9.14 0.98
N ARG A 127 -14.14 -10.07 1.87
CA ARG A 127 -14.01 -11.49 1.51
C ARG A 127 -15.31 -12.09 0.96
N SER A 128 -16.46 -11.58 1.42
CA SER A 128 -17.77 -12.06 1.01
C SER A 128 -18.35 -11.31 -0.20
N ASP A 129 -17.69 -10.25 -0.68
CA ASP A 129 -18.12 -9.53 -1.87
C ASP A 129 -17.81 -10.38 -3.11
N PRO A 130 -18.80 -10.69 -3.98
CA PRO A 130 -18.59 -11.56 -5.14
C PRO A 130 -17.63 -10.95 -6.19
N ARG A 131 -17.31 -9.67 -6.09
CA ARG A 131 -16.33 -8.99 -6.95
C ARG A 131 -14.90 -9.12 -6.44
N VAL A 132 -14.69 -9.67 -5.24
CA VAL A 132 -13.36 -9.78 -4.63
C VAL A 132 -12.85 -11.21 -4.70
N ARG A 133 -11.62 -11.37 -5.19
CA ARG A 133 -10.87 -12.62 -5.16
C ARG A 133 -9.66 -12.47 -4.23
N GLU A 134 -9.65 -13.18 -3.12
CA GLU A 134 -8.54 -13.17 -2.16
C GLU A 134 -7.41 -14.13 -2.61
N GLU A 135 -6.22 -13.60 -2.83
CA GLU A 135 -4.98 -14.34 -3.13
C GLU A 135 -4.00 -14.20 -1.96
N SER A 136 -4.34 -14.84 -0.85
CA SER A 136 -3.54 -14.88 0.39
C SER A 136 -2.29 -15.77 0.27
N GLY A 137 -1.26 -15.45 1.04
CA GLY A 137 -0.04 -16.27 1.16
C GLY A 137 0.88 -16.22 -0.06
N ARG A 138 0.71 -15.25 -0.96
CA ARG A 138 1.50 -15.14 -2.19
C ARG A 138 2.46 -13.96 -2.15
N ASN A 139 3.70 -14.24 -2.50
CA ASN A 139 4.70 -13.21 -2.72
C ASN A 139 4.59 -12.68 -4.15
N ILE A 140 4.46 -11.37 -4.29
CA ILE A 140 4.41 -10.70 -5.59
C ILE A 140 5.61 -11.05 -6.48
N ARG A 141 6.80 -11.25 -5.90
CA ARG A 141 8.04 -11.60 -6.64
C ARG A 141 7.98 -12.98 -7.31
N GLU A 142 7.07 -13.83 -6.85
CA GLU A 142 6.89 -15.21 -7.28
C GLU A 142 5.54 -15.38 -8.00
N THR A 143 4.82 -14.29 -8.26
CA THR A 143 3.48 -14.30 -8.86
C THR A 143 3.53 -13.74 -10.27
N GLY A 144 3.16 -14.56 -11.25
CA GLY A 144 2.98 -14.15 -12.65
C GLY A 144 1.51 -14.00 -13.05
N PRO A 145 1.23 -13.47 -14.26
CA PRO A 145 -0.14 -13.29 -14.76
C PRO A 145 -0.98 -14.57 -14.74
N GLY A 146 -0.37 -15.70 -15.10
CA GLY A 146 -1.05 -17.00 -15.16
C GLY A 146 -1.53 -17.51 -13.80
N ASP A 147 -0.90 -17.09 -12.70
CA ASP A 147 -1.23 -17.56 -11.35
C ASP A 147 -2.52 -16.92 -10.81
N ILE A 148 -2.76 -15.67 -11.20
CA ILE A 148 -3.84 -14.85 -10.65
C ILE A 148 -4.83 -14.35 -11.72
N GLY A 149 -4.68 -14.81 -12.97
CA GLY A 149 -5.58 -14.45 -14.07
C GLY A 149 -5.38 -13.02 -14.60
N GLY A 150 -4.15 -12.51 -14.50
CA GLY A 150 -3.73 -11.24 -15.10
C GLY A 150 -3.44 -11.37 -16.60
N PRO A 151 -2.97 -10.28 -17.25
CA PRO A 151 -2.67 -8.98 -16.67
C PRO A 151 -3.93 -8.15 -16.34
N PHE A 152 -3.75 -7.03 -15.63
CA PHE A 152 -4.83 -6.17 -15.11
C PHE A 152 -4.74 -4.75 -15.69
N PRO A 153 -5.87 -4.15 -16.14
CA PRO A 153 -5.92 -2.76 -16.57
C PRO A 153 -5.44 -1.75 -15.51
N VAL A 154 -5.74 -2.02 -14.23
CA VAL A 154 -5.32 -1.16 -13.11
C VAL A 154 -4.70 -1.99 -12.00
N VAL A 155 -3.49 -1.61 -11.57
CA VAL A 155 -2.78 -2.22 -10.44
C VAL A 155 -2.53 -1.17 -9.35
N VAL A 156 -2.77 -1.51 -8.09
CA VAL A 156 -2.44 -0.65 -6.95
C VAL A 156 -1.54 -1.40 -5.98
N SER A 157 -0.61 -0.72 -5.30
CA SER A 157 0.36 -1.36 -4.41
C SER A 157 0.63 -0.56 -3.14
N ASP A 158 0.36 -1.14 -1.97
CA ASP A 158 0.71 -0.62 -0.63
C ASP A 158 1.59 -1.64 0.14
N LEU A 159 2.81 -1.84 -0.34
CA LEU A 159 3.75 -2.81 0.24
C LEU A 159 4.54 -2.23 1.42
N SER A 160 4.90 -3.08 2.37
CA SER A 160 5.75 -2.72 3.51
C SER A 160 6.91 -3.71 3.63
N PHE A 161 8.02 -3.27 4.23
CA PHE A 161 9.21 -4.11 4.49
C PHE A 161 9.93 -4.66 3.25
N VAL A 162 9.59 -4.14 2.07
CA VAL A 162 10.27 -4.44 0.81
C VAL A 162 10.41 -3.15 0.02
N SER A 163 11.54 -2.97 -0.66
CA SER A 163 11.73 -1.89 -1.62
C SER A 163 10.86 -2.15 -2.85
N LEU A 164 10.11 -1.13 -3.29
CA LEU A 164 9.36 -1.20 -4.53
C LEU A 164 10.27 -1.50 -5.72
N ALA A 165 11.48 -0.95 -5.77
CA ALA A 165 12.42 -1.19 -6.86
C ALA A 165 12.72 -2.69 -7.08
N LEU A 166 12.68 -3.51 -6.02
CA LEU A 166 12.90 -4.96 -6.09
C LEU A 166 11.68 -5.76 -6.59
N VAL A 167 10.48 -5.20 -6.49
CA VAL A 167 9.23 -5.87 -6.88
C VAL A 167 8.61 -5.33 -8.16
N VAL A 168 9.00 -4.11 -8.58
CA VAL A 168 8.54 -3.47 -9.82
C VAL A 168 8.65 -4.38 -11.06
N PRO A 169 9.71 -5.20 -11.26
CA PRO A 169 9.74 -6.15 -12.38
C PRO A 169 8.56 -7.12 -12.40
N ALA A 170 8.15 -7.65 -11.24
CA ALA A 170 7.00 -8.54 -11.14
C ALA A 170 5.68 -7.79 -11.31
N ILE A 171 5.57 -6.58 -10.71
CA ILE A 171 4.40 -5.71 -10.87
C ILE A 171 4.19 -5.36 -12.34
N ALA A 172 5.26 -5.02 -13.07
CA ALA A 172 5.19 -4.64 -14.47
C ALA A 172 4.63 -5.75 -15.35
N GLY A 173 5.00 -7.02 -15.07
CA GLY A 173 4.42 -8.17 -15.77
C GLY A 173 2.91 -8.34 -15.57
N LEU A 174 2.32 -7.71 -14.54
CA LEU A 174 0.90 -7.80 -14.20
C LEU A 174 0.08 -6.60 -14.69
N VAL A 175 0.70 -5.53 -15.20
CA VAL A 175 0.00 -4.38 -15.78
C VAL A 175 -0.34 -4.69 -17.23
N ALA A 176 -1.61 -4.54 -17.62
CA ALA A 176 -2.05 -4.75 -19.00
C ALA A 176 -1.52 -3.64 -19.93
N GLU A 177 -1.51 -3.89 -21.24
CA GLU A 177 -1.19 -2.87 -22.24
C GLU A 177 -2.41 -2.64 -23.15
N PRO A 178 -3.05 -1.44 -23.12
CA PRO A 178 -2.77 -0.31 -22.23
C PRO A 178 -3.19 -0.58 -20.78
N GLY A 179 -2.52 0.06 -19.82
CA GLY A 179 -2.82 -0.09 -18.40
C GLY A 179 -2.11 0.93 -17.52
N GLN A 180 -2.51 0.96 -16.25
CA GLN A 180 -2.05 1.94 -15.26
C GLN A 180 -1.71 1.27 -13.94
N ALA A 181 -0.86 1.91 -13.16
CA ALA A 181 -0.62 1.52 -11.77
C ALA A 181 -0.52 2.72 -10.83
N VAL A 182 -0.89 2.52 -9.56
CA VAL A 182 -0.64 3.46 -8.48
C VAL A 182 0.24 2.78 -7.44
N LEU A 183 1.49 3.24 -7.32
CA LEU A 183 2.49 2.67 -6.42
C LEU A 183 2.69 3.61 -5.23
N LEU A 184 2.61 3.07 -4.02
CA LEU A 184 2.88 3.83 -2.81
C LEU A 184 4.35 3.71 -2.40
N VAL A 185 5.13 4.75 -2.67
CA VAL A 185 6.54 4.85 -2.28
C VAL A 185 6.66 5.23 -0.81
N LYS A 186 7.44 4.44 -0.07
CA LYS A 186 7.67 4.60 1.36
C LYS A 186 9.16 4.70 1.63
N PRO A 187 9.74 5.91 1.77
CA PRO A 187 11.19 6.10 1.91
C PRO A 187 11.83 5.19 2.95
N GLN A 188 11.15 4.90 4.06
CA GLN A 188 11.68 4.02 5.12
C GLN A 188 11.94 2.57 4.69
N PHE A 189 11.38 2.12 3.56
CA PHE A 189 11.62 0.80 2.99
C PHE A 189 12.48 0.83 1.73
N GLU A 190 12.68 2.01 1.14
CA GLU A 190 13.57 2.22 0.00
C GLU A 190 14.99 2.62 0.45
N CYS A 191 15.10 3.31 1.59
CA CYS A 191 16.37 3.78 2.11
C CYS A 191 17.09 2.71 2.95
N GLY A 192 18.41 2.73 2.92
CA GLY A 192 19.24 1.90 3.79
C GLY A 192 19.10 2.28 5.27
N ARG A 193 19.47 1.35 6.16
CA ARG A 193 19.34 1.53 7.63
C ARG A 193 19.98 2.81 8.17
N SER A 194 21.01 3.34 7.53
CA SER A 194 21.69 4.59 7.93
C SER A 194 20.84 5.84 7.77
N ALA A 195 19.80 5.81 6.93
CA ALA A 195 18.89 6.93 6.69
C ALA A 195 17.73 7.00 7.71
N LEU A 196 17.59 5.99 8.57
CA LEU A 196 16.50 5.87 9.53
C LEU A 196 16.91 6.41 10.90
N ASP A 197 16.02 7.17 11.55
CA ASP A 197 16.19 7.50 12.97
C ASP A 197 15.90 6.28 13.87
N LYS A 198 16.09 6.45 15.19
CA LYS A 198 15.85 5.39 16.19
C LYS A 198 14.42 4.82 16.20
N ASN A 199 13.46 5.50 15.57
CA ASN A 199 12.07 5.09 15.45
C ASN A 199 11.74 4.57 14.03
N GLY A 200 12.73 4.42 13.14
CA GLY A 200 12.51 4.01 11.77
C GLY A 200 11.91 5.11 10.89
N VAL A 201 12.12 6.38 11.23
CA VAL A 201 11.61 7.52 10.47
C VAL A 201 12.72 8.14 9.62
N VAL A 202 12.44 8.33 8.33
CA VAL A 202 13.29 9.13 7.44
C VAL A 202 12.91 10.60 7.62
N ARG A 203 13.88 11.43 8.00
CA ARG A 203 13.67 12.88 8.22
C ARG A 203 14.29 13.73 7.12
N ASP A 204 15.35 13.23 6.52
CA ASP A 204 16.07 13.92 5.46
C ASP A 204 15.25 13.88 4.17
N LEU A 205 14.82 15.05 3.71
CA LEU A 205 14.06 15.17 2.47
C LEU A 205 14.87 14.76 1.24
N HIS A 206 16.20 14.82 1.31
CA HIS A 206 17.06 14.30 0.25
C HIS A 206 16.88 12.79 0.08
N GLU A 207 16.78 12.04 1.18
CA GLU A 207 16.52 10.60 1.15
C GLU A 207 15.12 10.28 0.62
N HIS A 208 14.12 11.14 0.88
CA HIS A 208 12.79 10.96 0.30
C HIS A 208 12.82 11.11 -1.23
N ARG A 209 13.48 12.16 -1.73
CA ARG A 209 13.67 12.37 -3.18
C ARG A 209 14.42 11.21 -3.81
N ARG A 210 15.52 10.77 -3.17
CA ARG A 210 16.32 9.63 -3.63
C ARG A 210 15.48 8.36 -3.76
N ALA A 211 14.65 8.05 -2.75
CA ALA A 211 13.76 6.90 -2.76
C ALA A 211 12.75 6.95 -3.92
N ILE A 212 12.09 8.09 -4.13
CA ILE A 212 11.15 8.29 -5.24
C ILE A 212 11.83 8.06 -6.59
N LEU A 213 13.00 8.65 -6.79
CA LEU A 213 13.78 8.53 -8.04
C LEU A 213 14.27 7.12 -8.30
N GLU A 214 14.65 6.37 -7.25
CA GLU A 214 15.06 4.98 -7.38
C GLU A 214 13.90 4.10 -7.88
N VAL A 215 12.70 4.29 -7.33
CA VAL A 215 11.49 3.60 -7.80
C VAL A 215 11.11 4.05 -9.22
N ALA A 216 11.16 5.34 -9.52
CA ALA A 216 10.85 5.87 -10.86
C ALA A 216 11.78 5.27 -11.93
N ARG A 217 13.08 5.15 -11.63
CA ARG A 217 14.06 4.49 -12.50
C ARG A 217 13.75 3.01 -12.68
N ALA A 218 13.40 2.29 -11.61
CA ALA A 218 13.02 0.88 -11.70
C ALA A 218 11.77 0.70 -12.58
N VAL A 219 10.77 1.57 -12.45
CA VAL A 219 9.56 1.58 -13.29
C VAL A 219 9.92 1.76 -14.77
N ARG A 220 10.75 2.77 -15.09
CA ARG A 220 11.22 3.02 -16.46
C ARG A 220 12.00 1.86 -17.07
N GLN A 221 12.82 1.17 -16.28
CA GLN A 221 13.57 0.00 -16.73
C GLN A 221 12.68 -1.18 -17.15
N GLN A 222 11.42 -1.22 -16.69
CA GLN A 222 10.45 -2.27 -17.04
C GLN A 222 9.47 -1.86 -18.14
N GLY A 223 9.73 -0.75 -18.85
CA GLY A 223 8.86 -0.28 -19.94
C GLY A 223 7.57 0.40 -19.46
N LEU A 224 7.46 0.68 -18.16
CA LEU A 224 6.43 1.51 -17.57
C LEU A 224 6.94 2.94 -17.39
N TYR A 225 6.03 3.91 -17.23
CA TYR A 225 6.41 5.31 -17.14
C TYR A 225 5.72 6.00 -15.96
N PRO A 226 6.47 6.63 -15.04
CA PRO A 226 5.89 7.59 -14.11
C PRO A 226 5.16 8.67 -14.91
N ARG A 227 3.93 8.94 -14.52
CA ARG A 227 3.09 10.01 -15.07
C ARG A 227 3.10 11.21 -14.15
N GLU A 228 2.82 10.99 -12.87
CA GLU A 228 2.81 12.01 -11.83
C GLU A 228 3.22 11.42 -10.48
N ILE A 229 3.76 12.28 -9.61
CA ILE A 229 4.22 11.92 -8.27
C ILE A 229 3.71 12.97 -7.28
N HIS A 230 3.01 12.52 -6.23
CA HIS A 230 2.44 13.41 -5.22
C HIS A 230 2.63 12.85 -3.81
N THR A 231 2.66 13.73 -2.81
CA THR A 231 2.58 13.31 -1.40
C THR A 231 1.17 12.81 -1.07
N THR A 232 1.04 11.81 -0.18
CA THR A 232 -0.26 11.44 0.38
C THR A 232 -0.86 12.52 1.29
N GLY A 233 -0.07 13.54 1.67
CA GLY A 233 -0.48 14.64 2.56
C GLY A 233 -0.64 14.24 4.03
N LEU A 234 -0.80 12.95 4.32
CA LEU A 234 -0.79 12.40 5.67
C LEU A 234 0.49 11.59 5.92
N PRO A 235 1.23 11.84 7.01
CA PRO A 235 2.29 10.94 7.41
C PRO A 235 1.71 9.56 7.73
N GLY A 236 2.41 8.52 7.30
CA GLY A 236 2.20 7.13 7.64
C GLY A 236 2.30 6.89 9.15
N ARG A 237 2.01 5.65 9.57
CA ARG A 237 1.66 5.31 10.96
C ARG A 237 2.78 5.57 11.98
N THR A 238 4.03 5.58 11.54
CA THR A 238 5.23 5.85 12.35
C THR A 238 5.73 7.29 12.22
N GLY A 239 5.05 8.13 11.42
CA GLY A 239 5.45 9.52 11.13
C GLY A 239 6.19 9.69 9.80
N ASN A 240 6.45 8.61 9.05
CA ASN A 240 7.07 8.70 7.72
C ASN A 240 6.12 9.32 6.70
N HIS A 241 6.61 10.23 5.86
CA HIS A 241 5.85 10.66 4.68
C HIS A 241 5.81 9.53 3.64
N GLU A 242 4.72 9.42 2.91
CA GLU A 242 4.51 8.43 1.85
C GLU A 242 4.09 9.17 0.57
N TYR A 243 4.41 8.59 -0.59
CA TYR A 243 4.22 9.25 -1.88
C TYR A 243 3.47 8.33 -2.85
N LEU A 244 2.52 8.90 -3.57
CA LEU A 244 1.79 8.26 -4.65
C LEU A 244 2.56 8.48 -5.95
N MET A 245 2.89 7.40 -6.64
CA MET A 245 3.43 7.42 -8.01
C MET A 245 2.39 6.83 -8.94
N TRP A 246 1.82 7.65 -9.81
CA TRP A 246 0.94 7.19 -10.88
C TRP A 246 1.81 6.78 -12.07
N VAL A 247 1.54 5.60 -12.59
CA VAL A 247 2.33 4.93 -13.62
C VAL A 247 1.42 4.52 -14.78
N THR A 248 1.95 4.56 -15.99
CA THR A 248 1.24 4.19 -17.22
C THR A 248 2.14 3.37 -18.15
N THR A 249 1.56 2.49 -18.98
CA THR A 249 2.29 1.85 -20.09
C THR A 249 2.53 2.80 -21.26
N ARG A 250 1.80 3.92 -21.32
CA ARG A 250 1.87 4.90 -22.42
C ARG A 250 3.00 5.91 -22.23
N LYS A 251 4.06 5.77 -23.02
CA LYS A 251 5.22 6.67 -23.01
C LYS A 251 4.88 8.13 -23.33
N ASP A 252 3.88 8.36 -24.17
CA ASP A 252 3.44 9.70 -24.55
C ASP A 252 2.72 10.47 -23.43
N LEU A 253 2.27 9.75 -22.39
CA LEU A 253 1.68 10.31 -21.17
C LEU A 253 2.67 10.34 -20.00
N ALA A 254 3.93 9.99 -20.24
CA ALA A 254 4.97 9.96 -19.21
C ALA A 254 5.36 11.37 -18.77
N SER A 255 5.74 11.50 -17.49
CA SER A 255 6.51 12.66 -17.04
C SER A 255 7.80 12.78 -17.85
N THR A 256 8.17 14.02 -18.14
CA THR A 256 9.42 14.37 -18.83
C THR A 256 10.57 14.66 -17.85
N ASP A 257 10.28 14.83 -16.56
CA ASP A 257 11.26 15.21 -15.54
C ASP A 257 10.89 14.64 -14.15
N ASP A 258 11.25 13.38 -13.92
CA ASP A 258 11.01 12.71 -12.64
C ASP A 258 11.71 13.42 -11.45
N GLU A 259 12.80 14.17 -11.69
CA GLU A 259 13.52 14.91 -10.65
C GLU A 259 12.72 16.13 -10.19
N ALA A 260 12.17 16.89 -11.15
CA ALA A 260 11.26 17.98 -10.83
C ALA A 260 10.00 17.49 -10.12
N ASP A 261 9.42 16.37 -10.55
CA ASP A 261 8.24 15.78 -9.91
C ASP A 261 8.54 15.29 -8.49
N ALA A 262 9.65 14.57 -8.30
CA ALA A 262 10.09 14.13 -6.97
C ALA A 262 10.37 15.32 -6.04
N ALA A 263 10.98 16.39 -6.57
CA ALA A 263 11.21 17.62 -5.82
C ALA A 263 9.89 18.27 -5.39
N ALA A 264 8.95 18.44 -6.31
CA ALA A 264 7.65 19.03 -6.06
C ALA A 264 6.82 18.23 -5.05
N ALA A 265 6.81 16.89 -5.18
CA ALA A 265 6.11 16.00 -4.25
C ALA A 265 6.62 16.13 -2.81
N VAL A 266 7.92 16.39 -2.65
CA VAL A 266 8.58 16.53 -1.34
C VAL A 266 8.43 17.96 -0.75
N ASP A 267 8.16 18.98 -1.58
CA ASP A 267 8.16 20.39 -1.19
C ASP A 267 6.77 20.98 -0.81
N LEU A 268 5.68 20.19 -0.85
CA LEU A 268 4.33 20.70 -0.57
C LEU A 268 4.09 21.20 0.89
N PRO A 269 3.24 22.23 1.08
CA PRO A 269 3.27 23.14 2.24
C PRO A 269 2.58 22.58 3.50
N GLY A 270 3.20 22.83 4.65
CA GLY A 270 2.73 22.39 5.98
C GLY A 270 3.81 22.39 7.06
N ARG A 271 5.08 22.61 6.69
CA ARG A 271 6.16 22.92 7.62
C ARG A 271 6.04 24.37 8.11
N THR A 272 5.12 24.62 9.03
CA THR A 272 5.34 25.69 10.00
C THR A 272 6.52 25.27 10.87
N ARG A 273 7.48 26.19 11.00
CA ARG A 273 8.59 26.12 11.96
C ARG A 273 8.10 25.90 13.38
#